data_AF-B5EA53-F1
#
_entry.id   AF-B5EA53-F1
#
_cell.length_a   1.000
_cell.length_b   1.000
_cell.length_c   1.000
_cell.angle_alpha   90.00
_cell.angle_beta   90.00
_cell.angle_gamma   90.00
#
_symmetry.space_group_name_H-M   'P 1'
#
loop_
_entity.id
_entity.type
_entity.pdbx_description
1 polymer ?
#
loop_
_entity_poly.entity_id
_entity_poly.type
_entity_poly.pdbx_seq_one_letter_code
_entity_poly.pdbx_strand_id
1 'polypeptide(L)'
;MNIQSIELNDETTPSVDARELHGRLDSKEMFAHWIKDQIRRAMLVDGVDYVIGESPKNPKGGRPTVEYLLSLDAAKNICMMSQSTQGQALRKYFIEVEKRYRAQLQLTEIIRILR
;
A
#
# COMPACT_ATOMS: atom_id res chain seq x y z
N MET A 1 -7.61 0.29 7.39
CA MET A 1 -6.84 1.10 6.45
C MET A 1 -7.66 2.31 6.25
N ASN A 2 -7.47 3.18 7.23
CA ASN A 2 -7.80 4.58 7.07
C ASN A 2 -6.87 5.11 5.98
N ILE A 3 -7.46 5.77 5.00
CA ILE A 3 -6.72 6.45 3.94
C ILE A 3 -6.47 7.86 4.44
N GLN A 4 -5.21 8.29 4.37
CA GLN A 4 -4.81 9.67 4.64
C GLN A 4 -4.03 10.21 3.44
N SER A 5 -3.66 11.48 3.48
CA SER A 5 -2.85 12.11 2.43
C SER A 5 -1.49 12.46 2.99
N ILE A 6 -0.44 12.17 2.22
CA ILE A 6 0.95 12.52 2.51
C ILE A 6 1.56 13.21 1.29
N GLU A 7 2.67 13.91 1.48
CA GLU A 7 3.45 14.46 0.38
C GLU A 7 4.48 13.41 -0.08
N LEU A 8 4.41 13.04 -1.36
CA LEU A 8 5.35 12.16 -2.05
C LEU A 8 5.66 12.79 -3.40
N ASN A 9 6.94 12.91 -3.77
CA ASN A 9 7.36 13.60 -4.99
C ASN A 9 6.70 14.99 -5.19
N ASP A 10 6.59 15.78 -4.12
CA ASP A 10 5.92 17.10 -4.13
C ASP A 10 4.43 17.05 -4.55
N GLU A 11 3.81 15.87 -4.50
CA GLU A 11 2.40 15.63 -4.80
C GLU A 11 1.64 15.09 -3.57
N THR A 12 0.41 15.57 -3.39
CA THR A 12 -0.50 15.04 -2.37
C THR A 12 -0.98 13.65 -2.80
N THR A 13 -0.46 12.63 -2.14
CA THR A 13 -0.69 11.22 -2.48
C THR A 13 -1.51 10.52 -1.40
N PRO A 14 -2.58 9.79 -1.76
CA PRO A 14 -3.28 8.91 -0.84
C PRO A 14 -2.37 7.81 -0.29
N SER A 15 -2.42 7.60 1.02
CA SER A 15 -1.56 6.66 1.74
C SER A 15 -2.27 5.93 2.86
N VAL A 16 -1.58 4.91 3.37
CA VAL A 16 -2.04 4.03 4.44
C VAL A 16 -0.91 3.76 5.43
N ASP A 17 -1.29 3.53 6.68
CA ASP A 17 -0.34 3.12 7.72
C ASP A 17 0.13 1.66 7.52
N ALA A 18 1.44 1.47 7.50
CA ALA A 18 2.04 0.15 7.27
C ALA A 18 1.78 -0.85 8.40
N ARG A 19 1.60 -0.41 9.65
CA ARG A 19 1.27 -1.30 10.79
C ARG A 19 -0.16 -1.81 10.68
N GLU A 20 -1.08 -0.96 10.22
CA GLU A 20 -2.45 -1.37 9.96
C GLU A 20 -2.51 -2.39 8.82
N LEU A 21 -1.72 -2.18 7.77
CA LEU A 21 -1.54 -3.15 6.69
C LEU A 21 -0.94 -4.47 7.19
N HIS A 22 0.12 -4.40 8.00
CA HIS A 22 0.76 -5.57 8.61
C HIS A 22 -0.23 -6.43 9.40
N GLY A 23 -1.06 -5.80 10.25
CA GLY A 23 -2.10 -6.48 11.02
C GLY A 23 -3.17 -7.12 10.13
N ARG A 24 -3.58 -6.45 9.07
CA ARG A 24 -4.57 -6.99 8.11
C ARG A 24 -4.07 -8.17 7.29
N LEU A 25 -2.78 -8.18 6.96
CA LEU A 25 -2.16 -9.31 6.29
C LEU A 25 -1.95 -10.52 7.22
N ASP A 26 -2.22 -10.36 8.52
CA ASP A 26 -1.99 -11.33 9.60
C ASP A 26 -0.56 -11.87 9.60
N SER A 27 0.41 -10.99 9.32
CA SER A 27 1.82 -11.36 9.37
C SER A 27 2.25 -11.61 10.82
N LYS A 28 2.96 -12.72 11.03
CA LYS A 28 3.51 -13.10 12.34
C LYS A 28 4.91 -12.56 12.60
N GLU A 29 5.52 -11.95 11.60
CA GLU A 29 6.85 -11.34 11.73
C GLU A 29 6.78 -10.06 12.57
N MET A 30 7.87 -9.74 13.28
CA MET A 30 7.97 -8.46 13.98
C MET A 30 7.93 -7.32 12.96
N PHE A 31 7.02 -6.36 13.15
CA PHE A 31 6.79 -5.27 12.20
C PHE A 31 8.06 -4.59 11.67
N ALA A 32 9.05 -4.32 12.53
CA ALA A 32 10.27 -3.61 12.13
C ALA A 32 11.15 -4.40 11.16
N HIS A 33 11.15 -5.74 11.23
CA HIS A 33 11.81 -6.59 10.23
C HIS A 33 10.94 -6.71 8.98
N TRP A 34 9.65 -6.95 9.19
CA TRP A 34 8.68 -7.10 8.12
C TRP A 34 8.67 -5.91 7.16
N ILE A 35 8.57 -4.67 7.66
CA ILE A 35 8.49 -3.48 6.80
C ILE A 35 9.78 -3.26 6.01
N LYS A 36 10.94 -3.55 6.59
CA LYS A 36 12.22 -3.48 5.89
C LYS A 36 12.32 -4.52 4.78
N ASP A 37 11.86 -5.74 5.03
CA ASP A 37 11.79 -6.77 4.00
C ASP A 37 10.81 -6.38 2.88
N GLN A 38 9.63 -5.84 3.22
CA GLN A 38 8.66 -5.39 2.23
C GLN A 38 9.19 -4.24 1.38
N ILE A 39 9.80 -3.21 1.97
CA ILE A 39 10.44 -2.11 1.23
C ILE A 39 11.47 -2.65 0.23
N ARG A 40 12.35 -3.54 0.68
CA ARG A 40 13.37 -4.15 -0.18
C ARG A 40 12.76 -4.99 -1.29
N ARG A 41 11.77 -5.84 -0.97
CA ARG A 41 11.18 -6.78 -1.92
C ARG A 41 10.31 -6.10 -2.96
N ALA A 42 9.56 -5.09 -2.56
CA ALA A 42 8.73 -4.28 -3.45
C ALA A 42 9.52 -3.15 -4.14
N MET A 43 10.82 -3.02 -3.86
CA MET A 43 11.72 -2.01 -4.41
C MET A 43 11.23 -0.58 -4.17
N LEU A 44 10.69 -0.32 -2.97
CA LEU A 44 10.11 0.97 -2.62
C LEU A 44 11.21 2.01 -2.34
N VAL A 45 10.96 3.25 -2.76
CA VAL A 45 11.88 4.38 -2.60
C VAL A 45 11.30 5.40 -1.62
N ASP A 46 12.13 5.87 -0.68
CA ASP A 46 11.76 6.91 0.30
C ASP A 46 11.44 8.24 -0.41
N GLY A 47 10.38 8.91 0.03
CA GLY A 47 9.85 10.13 -0.60
C GLY A 47 9.10 9.92 -1.91
N VAL A 48 9.12 8.71 -2.47
CA VAL A 48 8.41 8.33 -3.70
C VAL A 48 7.24 7.39 -3.41
N ASP A 49 7.52 6.30 -2.70
CA ASP A 49 6.55 5.24 -2.41
C ASP A 49 6.07 5.26 -0.96
N TYR A 50 6.88 5.82 -0.07
CA TYR A 50 6.58 5.91 1.35
C TYR A 50 7.30 7.09 1.99
N VAL A 51 6.81 7.49 3.17
CA VAL A 51 7.53 8.37 4.09
C VAL A 51 7.61 7.73 5.47
N ILE A 52 8.60 8.16 6.24
CA ILE A 52 8.76 7.78 7.64
C ILE A 52 8.20 8.90 8.52
N GLY A 53 7.14 8.60 9.27
CA GLY A 53 6.60 9.49 10.29
C GLY A 53 7.31 9.29 11.63
N GLU A 54 7.52 10.39 12.35
CA GLU A 54 7.82 10.34 13.78
C GLU A 54 6.50 10.32 14.56
N SER A 55 6.23 9.27 15.35
CA SER A 55 5.13 9.35 16.31
C SER A 55 5.39 10.50 17.30
N PRO A 56 4.36 11.20 17.81
CA PRO A 56 4.52 12.18 18.86
C PRO A 56 5.29 11.56 20.05
N LYS A 57 6.26 12.31 20.59
CA LYS A 57 7.11 11.88 21.71
C LYS A 57 6.25 11.25 22.79
N ASN A 58 6.59 10.01 23.17
CA ASN A 58 5.87 9.31 24.22
C ASN A 58 5.95 10.13 25.52
N PRO A 59 4.81 10.64 26.06
CA PRO A 59 4.85 11.51 27.26
C PRO A 59 5.34 10.79 28.51
N LYS A 60 5.41 9.44 28.48
CA LYS A 60 5.97 8.59 29.54
C LYS A 60 7.46 8.26 29.36
N GLY A 61 8.13 8.84 28.36
CA GLY A 61 9.49 8.48 27.98
C GLY A 61 9.57 7.21 27.12
N GLY A 62 10.70 6.99 26.46
CA GLY A 62 10.95 5.87 25.55
C GLY A 62 11.33 6.32 24.13
N ARG A 63 11.87 5.39 23.33
CA ARG A 63 12.21 5.66 21.92
C ARG A 63 10.91 5.88 21.13
N PRO A 64 10.79 6.99 20.35
CA PRO A 64 9.65 7.18 19.47
C PRO A 64 9.46 5.98 18.55
N THR A 65 8.20 5.59 18.37
CA THR A 65 7.87 4.55 17.40
C THR A 65 8.06 5.13 16.00
N VAL A 66 8.73 4.36 15.14
CA VAL A 66 8.83 4.70 13.73
C VAL A 66 7.54 4.24 13.04
N GLU A 67 6.88 5.18 12.38
CA GLU A 67 5.69 4.95 11.56
C GLU A 67 6.06 5.03 10.08
N TYR A 68 5.46 4.19 9.26
CA TYR A 68 5.67 4.18 7.81
C TYR A 68 4.32 4.42 7.15
N LEU A 69 4.25 5.43 6.31
CA LEU A 69 3.07 5.74 5.51
C LEU A 69 3.38 5.38 4.06
N LEU A 70 2.65 4.41 3.54
CA LEU A 70 2.84 3.85 2.20
C LEU A 70 1.82 4.47 1.25
N SER A 71 2.23 4.84 0.04
CA SER A 71 1.30 5.14 -1.04
C SER A 71 0.35 3.96 -1.26
N LEU A 72 -0.84 4.22 -1.82
CA LEU A 72 -1.76 3.12 -2.14
C LEU A 72 -1.14 2.10 -3.09
N ASP A 73 -0.29 2.52 -4.02
CA ASP A 73 0.36 1.62 -4.97
C ASP A 73 1.45 0.77 -4.32
N ALA A 74 2.24 1.35 -3.41
CA ALA A 74 3.18 0.60 -2.58
C ALA A 74 2.47 -0.46 -1.72
N ALA A 75 1.36 -0.07 -1.07
CA ALA A 75 0.56 -0.99 -0.27
C ALA A 75 -0.06 -2.11 -1.12
N LYS A 76 -0.55 -1.80 -2.32
CA LYS A 76 -1.03 -2.81 -3.28
C LYS A 76 0.10 -3.78 -3.66
N ASN A 77 1.29 -3.26 -3.97
CA ASN A 77 2.44 -4.10 -4.34
C ASN A 77 2.78 -5.10 -3.22
N ILE A 78 2.86 -4.62 -1.97
CA ILE A 78 3.07 -5.49 -0.79
C ILE A 78 1.97 -6.55 -0.68
N CYS A 79 0.70 -6.17 -0.81
CA CYS A 79 -0.41 -7.13 -0.79
C CYS A 79 -0.30 -8.19 -1.90
N MET A 80 0.08 -7.75 -3.11
CA MET A 80 0.31 -8.60 -4.26
C MET A 80 1.56 -9.47 -4.14
N MET A 81 2.48 -9.21 -3.20
CA MET A 81 3.62 -10.08 -2.91
C MET A 81 3.39 -10.98 -1.71
N SER A 82 2.43 -10.63 -0.85
CA SER A 82 2.06 -11.41 0.32
C SER A 82 1.60 -12.81 -0.09
N GLN A 83 2.04 -13.80 0.68
CA GLN A 83 1.65 -15.20 0.56
C GLN A 83 0.54 -15.58 1.56
N SER A 84 0.06 -14.62 2.38
CA SER A 84 -1.02 -14.88 3.33
C SER A 84 -2.36 -15.09 2.63
N THR A 85 -3.29 -15.80 3.26
CA THR A 85 -4.66 -16.01 2.74
C THR A 85 -5.35 -14.69 2.42
N GLN A 86 -5.16 -13.68 3.27
CA GLN A 86 -5.69 -12.33 3.04
C GLN A 86 -5.01 -11.65 1.84
N GLY A 87 -3.69 -11.77 1.70
CA GLY A 87 -2.96 -11.29 0.53
C GLY A 87 -3.44 -11.94 -0.77
N GLN A 88 -3.70 -13.25 -0.76
CA GLN A 88 -4.24 -13.97 -1.92
C GLN A 88 -5.65 -13.50 -2.29
N ALA A 89 -6.53 -13.31 -1.30
CA ALA A 89 -7.89 -12.81 -1.54
C ALA A 89 -7.85 -11.39 -2.14
N LEU A 90 -7.02 -10.51 -1.59
CA LEU A 90 -6.85 -9.14 -2.07
C LEU A 90 -6.26 -9.12 -3.49
N ARG A 91 -5.25 -9.94 -3.77
CA ARG A 91 -4.66 -10.08 -5.11
C ARG A 91 -5.69 -10.54 -6.14
N LYS A 92 -6.49 -11.56 -5.81
CA LYS A 92 -7.57 -12.04 -6.69
C LYS A 92 -8.58 -10.94 -6.97
N TYR A 93 -8.97 -10.19 -5.95
CA TYR A 93 -9.88 -9.07 -6.10
C TYR A 93 -9.31 -7.97 -7.02
N PHE A 94 -8.06 -7.56 -6.83
CA PHE A 94 -7.45 -6.53 -7.69
C PHE A 94 -7.33 -6.97 -9.14
N ILE A 95 -6.89 -8.21 -9.39
CA ILE A 95 -6.81 -8.78 -10.75
C ILE A 95 -8.20 -8.78 -11.40
N GLU A 96 -9.24 -9.14 -10.65
CA GLU A 96 -10.61 -9.17 -11.15
C GLU A 96 -11.14 -7.75 -11.48
N VAL A 97 -10.87 -6.78 -10.61
CA VAL A 97 -11.22 -5.36 -10.87
C VAL A 97 -10.49 -4.85 -12.11
N GLU A 98 -9.20 -5.14 -12.26
CA GLU A 98 -8.42 -4.72 -13.43
C GLU A 98 -8.97 -5.33 -14.73
N LYS A 99 -9.34 -6.63 -14.72
CA LYS A 99 -9.98 -7.29 -15.86
C LYS A 99 -11.29 -6.60 -16.25
N ARG A 100 -12.15 -6.29 -15.28
CA ARG A 100 -13.42 -5.59 -15.53
C ARG A 100 -13.21 -4.19 -16.09
N TYR A 101 -12.26 -3.44 -15.53
CA TYR A 101 -11.93 -2.11 -16.00
C TYR A 101 -11.41 -2.13 -17.44
N ARG A 102 -10.49 -3.05 -17.76
CA ARG A 102 -9.99 -3.25 -19.14
C ARG A 102 -11.11 -3.61 -20.12
N ALA A 103 -12.05 -4.47 -19.72
CA ALA A 103 -13.21 -4.82 -20.54
C ALA A 103 -14.14 -3.61 -20.79
N GLN A 104 -14.39 -2.78 -19.78
CA GLN A 104 -15.17 -1.54 -19.94
C GLN A 104 -14.49 -0.54 -20.89
N LEU A 105 -13.18 -0.35 -20.80
CA LEU A 105 -12.44 0.53 -21.71
C LEU A 105 -12.55 0.06 -23.16
N GLN A 106 -12.38 -1.24 -23.42
CA GLN A 106 -12.55 -1.81 -24.76
C GLN A 106 -13.97 -1.59 -25.31
N LEU A 107 -15.00 -1.80 -24.49
CA LEU A 107 -16.38 -1.56 -24.89
C LEU A 107 -16.62 -0.08 -25.22
N THR A 108 -16.01 0.83 -24.45
CA THR A 108 -16.14 2.28 -24.66
C THR A 108 -15.49 2.70 -25.98
N GLU A 109 -14.33 2.17 -26.32
CA GLU A 109 -13.65 2.42 -27.60
C GLU A 109 -14.45 1.86 -28.79
N ILE A 110 -15.03 0.65 -28.67
CA ILE A 110 -15.88 0.08 -29.71
C ILE A 110 -17.11 0.97 -29.96
N ILE A 111 -17.79 1.42 -28.91
CA ILE A 111 -18.95 2.32 -29.04
C ILE A 111 -18.56 3.65 -29.69
N ARG A 112 -17.34 4.14 -29.41
CA ARG A 112 -16.82 5.38 -30.01
C ARG A 112 -16.56 5.25 -31.51
N ILE A 113 -16.07 4.10 -31.98
CA ILE A 113 -15.80 3.84 -33.40
C ILE A 113 -17.09 3.60 -34.20
N LEU A 114 -18.12 3.05 -33.54
CA LEU A 114 -19.42 2.73 -34.17
C LEU A 114 -20.41 3.91 -34.19
N ARG A 115 -20.02 5.08 -33.70
CA ARG A 115 -20.79 6.34 -33.75
C ARG A 115 -20.15 7.32 -34.71
#